data_AF-A0A6N7YJS1-F1
#
_entry.id   AF-A0A6N7YJS1-F1
#
_cell.length_a   1.000
_cell.length_b   1.000
_cell.length_c   1.000
_cell.angle_alpha   90.00
_cell.angle_beta   90.00
_cell.angle_gamma   90.00
#
_symmetry.space_group_name_H-M   'P 1'
#
loop_
_entity.id
_entity.type
_entity.pdbx_description
1 polymer ?
#
loop_
_entity_poly.entity_id
_entity_poly.type
_entity_poly.pdbx_seq_one_letter_code
_entity_poly.pdbx_strand_id
1 'polypeptide(L)'
;MATKQKKKRSTKHRGNAAGMVESRGRTGRPLSEAEKKAQAKMTASERRLQRLETPPNWRSAANRAAIASLIFGVALFLLFGQAVAPTIALAAFMFLVYIPLGYYTDLFIYRRRMKQKAAGKA
;
A
#
# COMPACT_ATOMS: atom_id res chain seq x y z
N MET A 1 -44.88 9.86 -29.89
CA MET A 1 -43.55 10.41 -30.26
C MET A 1 -42.50 9.34 -29.98
N ALA A 2 -41.82 8.80 -31.00
CA ALA A 2 -40.82 7.75 -30.84
C ALA A 2 -39.42 8.37 -30.60
N THR A 3 -38.79 8.07 -29.46
CA THR A 3 -37.43 8.54 -29.16
C THR A 3 -36.40 7.65 -29.84
N LYS A 4 -35.64 8.23 -30.78
CA LYS A 4 -34.58 7.53 -31.53
C LYS A 4 -33.36 7.33 -30.63
N GLN A 5 -33.12 6.12 -30.13
CA GLN A 5 -31.89 5.81 -29.37
C GLN A 5 -30.68 5.78 -30.32
N LYS A 6 -29.76 6.73 -30.17
CA LYS A 6 -28.51 6.78 -30.94
C LYS A 6 -27.53 5.73 -30.38
N LYS A 7 -27.14 4.74 -31.20
CA LYS A 7 -26.11 3.74 -30.83
C LYS A 7 -24.78 4.43 -30.54
N LYS A 8 -24.26 4.25 -29.33
CA LYS A 8 -22.97 4.79 -28.87
C LYS A 8 -21.82 4.11 -29.63
N ARG A 9 -20.95 4.89 -30.26
CA ARG A 9 -19.80 4.38 -31.04
C ARG A 9 -18.83 3.66 -30.09
N SER A 10 -18.65 2.35 -30.28
CA SER A 10 -17.66 1.57 -29.52
C SER A 10 -16.26 1.83 -30.09
N THR A 11 -15.28 2.08 -29.22
CA THR A 11 -13.88 2.29 -29.60
C THR A 11 -13.11 0.99 -29.46
N LYS A 12 -12.18 0.72 -30.37
CA LYS A 12 -11.34 -0.50 -30.33
C LYS A 12 -10.48 -0.55 -29.06
N HIS A 13 -10.43 -1.72 -28.43
CA HIS A 13 -9.54 -1.98 -27.30
C HIS A 13 -8.07 -1.98 -27.78
N ARG A 14 -7.17 -1.39 -26.99
CA ARG A 14 -5.72 -1.55 -27.19
C ARG A 14 -5.25 -2.68 -26.28
N GLY A 15 -4.84 -3.79 -26.89
CA GLY A 15 -4.13 -4.85 -26.19
C GLY A 15 -2.65 -4.49 -26.06
N ASN A 16 -2.07 -4.79 -24.90
CA ASN A 16 -0.63 -4.89 -24.72
C ASN A 16 -0.17 -6.26 -25.29
N ALA A 17 1.04 -6.34 -25.86
CA ALA A 17 1.66 -7.58 -26.35
C ALA A 17 1.69 -8.72 -25.30
N ALA A 18 1.59 -8.39 -24.00
CA ALA A 18 1.48 -9.34 -22.89
C ALA A 18 0.06 -9.91 -22.66
N GLY A 19 -0.92 -9.66 -23.54
CA GLY A 19 -2.28 -10.19 -23.41
C GLY A 19 -3.15 -9.52 -22.34
N MET A 20 -2.63 -8.51 -21.63
CA MET A 20 -3.43 -7.70 -20.72
C MET A 20 -4.23 -6.64 -21.49
N VAL A 21 -5.56 -6.67 -21.34
CA VAL A 21 -6.46 -5.61 -21.81
C VAL A 21 -6.41 -4.48 -20.80
N GLU A 22 -5.55 -3.50 -21.01
CA GLU A 22 -5.58 -2.28 -20.21
C GLU A 22 -6.83 -1.49 -20.57
N SER A 23 -7.81 -1.44 -19.67
CA SER A 23 -8.87 -0.44 -19.77
C SER A 23 -8.19 0.92 -19.76
N ARG A 24 -8.31 1.69 -20.86
CA ARG A 24 -7.73 3.03 -20.97
C ARG A 24 -7.91 3.76 -19.65
N GLY A 25 -6.80 4.11 -18.99
CA GLY A 25 -6.85 4.95 -17.80
C GLY A 25 -7.81 6.11 -18.07
N ARG A 26 -8.76 6.32 -17.16
CA ARG A 26 -9.89 7.24 -17.33
C ARG A 26 -9.38 8.68 -17.19
N THR A 27 -8.70 9.20 -18.20
CA THR A 27 -7.99 10.49 -18.15
C THR A 27 -8.86 11.72 -18.40
N GLY A 28 -10.17 11.57 -18.65
CA GLY A 28 -11.00 12.68 -19.14
C GLY A 28 -12.30 12.97 -18.40
N ARG A 29 -12.72 12.16 -17.41
CA ARG A 29 -13.97 12.41 -16.68
C ARG A 29 -13.75 12.29 -15.17
N PRO A 30 -14.05 13.33 -14.38
CA PRO A 30 -14.00 13.24 -12.92
C PRO A 30 -14.91 12.10 -12.42
N LEU A 31 -14.48 11.40 -11.39
CA LEU A 31 -15.29 10.33 -10.77
C LEU A 31 -16.64 10.93 -10.35
N SER A 32 -17.71 10.21 -10.66
CA SER A 32 -19.03 10.57 -10.14
C SER A 32 -19.07 10.38 -8.62
N GLU A 33 -19.97 11.10 -7.94
CA GLU A 33 -20.24 10.96 -6.50
C GLU A 33 -20.38 9.49 -6.05
N ALA A 34 -21.08 8.67 -6.85
CA ALA A 34 -21.28 7.24 -6.58
C ALA A 34 -19.98 6.44 -6.68
N GLU A 35 -19.12 6.74 -7.66
CA GLU A 35 -17.82 6.11 -7.84
C GLU A 35 -16.81 6.56 -6.78
N LYS A 36 -16.87 7.83 -6.36
CA LYS A 36 -16.12 8.33 -5.20
C LYS A 36 -16.52 7.62 -3.92
N LYS A 37 -17.83 7.43 -3.69
CA LYS A 37 -18.36 6.66 -2.55
C LYS A 37 -18.01 5.18 -2.64
N ALA A 38 -17.98 4.57 -3.82
CA ALA A 38 -17.54 3.19 -4.02
C ALA A 38 -16.04 3.02 -3.71
N GLN A 39 -15.21 3.98 -4.11
CA GLN A 39 -13.78 4.00 -3.77
C GLN A 39 -13.55 4.23 -2.28
N ALA A 40 -14.35 5.10 -1.65
CA ALA A 40 -14.34 5.30 -0.19
C ALA A 40 -14.87 4.08 0.60
N LYS A 41 -15.68 3.24 -0.04
CA LYS A 41 -16.25 2.00 0.51
C LYS A 41 -15.35 0.77 0.37
N MET A 42 -14.07 0.92 0.01
CA MET A 42 -13.13 -0.18 0.21
C MET A 42 -13.18 -0.61 1.68
N THR A 43 -13.65 -1.83 1.92
CA THR A 43 -13.78 -2.40 3.26
C THR A 43 -12.39 -2.52 3.90
N ALA A 44 -12.33 -2.52 5.23
CA ALA A 44 -11.05 -2.70 5.93
C ALA A 44 -10.34 -4.01 5.53
N SER A 45 -11.14 -5.03 5.17
CA SER A 45 -10.67 -6.32 4.64
C SER A 45 -9.99 -6.16 3.28
N GLU A 46 -10.63 -5.49 2.33
CA GLU A 46 -10.07 -5.27 0.98
C GLU A 46 -8.78 -4.45 1.03
N ARG A 47 -8.73 -3.40 1.87
CA ARG A 47 -7.50 -2.62 2.07
C ARG A 47 -6.37 -3.43 2.71
N ARG A 48 -6.70 -4.39 3.56
CA ARG A 48 -5.71 -5.32 4.12
C ARG A 48 -5.19 -6.27 3.06
N LEU A 49 -6.07 -6.86 2.26
CA LEU A 49 -5.70 -7.75 1.15
C LEU A 49 -4.80 -7.04 0.14
N GLN A 50 -5.18 -5.84 -0.29
CA GLN A 50 -4.39 -5.06 -1.25
C GLN A 50 -3.00 -4.70 -0.72
N ARG A 51 -2.86 -4.42 0.59
CA ARG A 51 -1.56 -4.20 1.22
C ARG A 51 -0.68 -5.45 1.21
N LEU A 52 -1.26 -6.63 1.40
CA LEU A 52 -0.51 -7.91 1.38
C LEU A 52 -0.07 -8.30 -0.03
N GLU A 53 -0.72 -7.75 -1.06
CA GLU A 53 -0.43 -8.03 -2.47
C GLU A 53 0.52 -7.02 -3.09
N THR A 54 0.69 -5.85 -2.48
CA THR A 54 1.64 -4.83 -2.93
C THR A 54 3.07 -5.24 -2.54
N PRO A 55 4.05 -5.21 -3.46
CA PRO A 55 5.44 -5.51 -3.12
C PRO A 55 6.01 -4.48 -2.13
N PRO A 56 6.85 -4.90 -1.17
CA PRO A 56 7.44 -3.99 -0.20
C PRO A 56 8.41 -3.01 -0.87
N ASN A 57 8.41 -1.78 -0.38
CA ASN A 57 9.33 -0.74 -0.84
C ASN A 57 10.14 -0.17 0.34
N TRP A 58 11.40 0.17 0.06
CA TRP A 58 12.35 0.69 1.05
C TRP A 58 11.88 1.98 1.71
N ARG A 59 11.19 2.85 0.95
CA ARG A 59 10.63 4.11 1.45
C ARG A 59 9.55 3.89 2.51
N SER A 60 8.69 2.89 2.33
CA SER A 60 7.63 2.54 3.27
C SER A 60 8.20 1.90 4.53
N ALA A 61 9.23 1.06 4.40
CA ALA A 61 9.97 0.52 5.53
C ALA A 61 10.63 1.66 6.34
N ALA A 62 11.27 2.62 5.66
CA ALA A 62 11.87 3.79 6.30
C ALA A 62 10.85 4.67 7.03
N ASN A 63 9.70 4.98 6.41
CA ASN A 63 8.64 5.76 7.06
C ASN A 63 8.09 5.04 8.31
N ARG A 64 7.89 3.73 8.25
CA ARG A 64 7.43 2.94 9.40
C ARG A 64 8.49 2.86 10.50
N ALA A 65 9.75 2.67 10.13
CA ALA A 65 10.86 2.72 11.06
C ALA A 65 10.95 4.08 11.75
N ALA A 66 10.71 5.19 11.03
CA ALA A 66 10.78 6.53 11.60
C ALA A 66 9.70 6.76 12.67
N ILE A 67 8.47 6.28 12.40
CA ILE A 67 7.38 6.34 13.37
C ILE A 67 7.71 5.46 14.59
N ALA A 68 8.19 4.23 14.36
CA ALA A 68 8.54 3.31 15.42
C ALA A 68 9.67 3.86 16.31
N SER A 69 10.73 4.40 15.72
CA SER A 69 11.85 5.00 16.46
C SER A 69 11.45 6.25 17.23
N LEU A 70 10.54 7.06 16.67
CA LEU A 70 10.01 8.23 17.36
C LEU A 70 9.21 7.83 18.60
N ILE A 71 8.27 6.88 18.45
CA ILE A 71 7.47 6.36 19.57
C ILE A 71 8.39 5.74 20.62
N PHE A 72 9.37 4.94 20.20
CA PHE A 72 10.32 4.32 21.10
C PHE A 72 11.17 5.36 21.86
N GLY A 73 11.68 6.39 21.18
CA GLY A 73 12.43 7.47 21.82
C GLY A 73 11.59 8.25 22.84
N VAL A 74 10.34 8.56 22.49
CA VAL A 74 9.40 9.22 23.42
C VAL A 74 9.10 8.34 24.63
N ALA A 75 8.86 7.04 24.41
CA ALA A 75 8.65 6.08 25.49
C ALA A 75 9.88 5.98 26.40
N LEU A 76 11.09 5.91 25.83
CA LEU A 76 12.32 5.86 26.61
C LEU A 76 12.49 7.10 27.49
N PHE A 77 12.24 8.28 26.93
CA PHE A 77 12.34 9.54 27.66
C PHE A 77 11.31 9.62 28.79
N LEU A 78 10.05 9.29 28.51
CA LEU A 78 8.96 9.39 29.50
C LEU A 78 9.02 8.31 30.58
N LEU A 79 9.37 7.06 30.24
CA LEU A 79 9.34 5.95 31.19
C LEU A 79 10.60 5.86 32.04
N PHE A 80 11.77 6.17 31.47
CA PHE A 80 13.05 5.90 32.13
C PHE A 80 13.79 7.17 32.58
N GLY A 81 13.30 8.36 32.24
CA GLY A 81 13.92 9.63 32.65
C GLY A 81 15.39 9.76 32.24
N GLN A 82 15.81 9.01 31.23
CA GLN A 82 17.20 8.92 30.79
C GLN A 82 17.70 10.26 30.26
N ALA A 83 19.00 10.50 30.39
CA ALA A 83 19.63 11.67 29.80
C ALA A 83 19.34 11.74 28.29
N VAL A 84 19.18 12.97 27.77
CA VAL A 84 18.72 13.20 26.39
C VAL A 84 19.68 12.60 25.36
N ALA A 85 20.99 12.74 25.57
CA ALA A 85 22.01 12.26 24.64
C ALA A 85 22.00 10.73 24.40
N PRO A 86 22.06 9.85 25.43
CA PRO A 86 22.01 8.40 25.21
C PRO A 86 20.66 7.95 24.62
N THR A 87 19.56 8.61 24.98
CA THR A 87 18.22 8.31 24.43
C THR A 87 18.17 8.57 22.91
N ILE A 88 18.71 9.70 22.46
CA ILE A 88 18.79 10.03 21.03
C ILE A 88 19.69 9.05 20.29
N ALA A 89 20.86 8.72 20.85
CA ALA A 89 21.79 7.77 20.24
C ALA A 89 21.15 6.38 20.06
N LEU A 90 20.47 5.88 21.09
CA LEU A 90 19.79 4.59 21.04
C LEU A 90 18.60 4.60 20.07
N ALA A 91 17.81 5.68 20.04
CA ALA A 91 16.70 5.82 19.10
C ALA A 91 17.19 5.85 17.65
N ALA A 92 18.29 6.56 17.37
CA ALA A 92 18.89 6.61 16.04
C ALA A 92 19.47 5.26 15.61
N PHE A 93 20.13 4.55 16.53
CA PHE A 93 20.62 3.19 16.28
C PHE A 93 19.46 2.23 15.98
N MET A 94 18.40 2.26 16.80
CA MET A 94 17.21 1.45 16.58
C MET A 94 16.54 1.77 15.25
N PHE A 95 16.45 3.04 14.86
CA PHE A 95 15.93 3.43 13.54
C PHE A 95 16.69 2.74 12.40
N LEU A 96 18.02 2.76 12.43
CA LEU A 96 18.85 2.11 11.40
C LEU A 96 18.65 0.60 11.35
N VAL A 97 18.50 -0.05 12.51
CA VAL A 97 18.24 -1.50 12.60
C VAL A 97 16.83 -1.85 12.10
N TYR A 98 15.84 -1.01 12.39
CA TYR A 98 14.44 -1.28 12.08
C TYR A 98 14.12 -1.17 10.58
N ILE A 99 14.87 -0.35 9.82
CA ILE A 99 14.70 -0.21 8.37
C ILE A 99 14.88 -1.54 7.62
N PRO A 100 16.06 -2.21 7.69
CA PRO A 100 16.26 -3.47 7.00
C PRO A 100 15.38 -4.57 7.60
N LEU A 101 15.23 -4.62 8.93
CA LEU A 101 14.39 -5.61 9.59
C LEU A 101 12.93 -5.54 9.11
N GLY A 102 12.37 -4.33 9.03
CA GLY A 102 11.02 -4.09 8.52
C GLY A 102 10.88 -4.48 7.04
N TYR A 103 11.86 -4.11 6.21
CA TYR A 103 11.85 -4.48 4.80
C TYR A 103 11.87 -5.99 4.58
N TYR A 104 12.76 -6.71 5.26
CA TYR A 104 12.87 -8.17 5.12
C TYR A 104 11.64 -8.90 5.69
N THR A 105 11.05 -8.39 6.77
CA THR A 105 9.82 -8.94 7.35
C THR A 105 8.66 -8.81 6.38
N ASP A 106 8.46 -7.62 5.80
CA ASP A 106 7.41 -7.39 4.79
C ASP A 106 7.66 -8.26 3.53
N LEU A 107 8.92 -8.41 3.11
CA LEU A 107 9.31 -9.26 1.98
C LEU A 107 9.04 -10.75 2.23
N PHE A 108 9.31 -11.24 3.43
CA PHE A 108 9.00 -12.60 3.83
C PHE A 108 7.48 -12.86 3.79
N ILE A 109 6.68 -11.95 4.36
CA ILE A 109 5.21 -12.04 4.35
C ILE A 109 4.66 -12.03 2.92
N TYR A 110 5.15 -11.11 2.09
CA TYR A 110 4.78 -11.02 0.68
C TYR A 110 5.10 -12.31 -0.08
N ARG A 111 6.33 -12.82 0.03
CA ARG A 111 6.75 -14.08 -0.62
C ARG A 111 5.91 -15.27 -0.15
N ARG A 112 5.60 -15.34 1.15
CA ARG A 112 4.73 -16.40 1.70
C ARG A 112 3.34 -16.36 1.09
N ARG A 113 2.74 -15.17 0.95
CA ARG A 113 1.40 -15.03 0.36
C ARG A 113 1.40 -15.36 -1.13
N MET A 114 2.42 -14.94 -1.87
CA MET A 114 2.57 -15.28 -3.29
C MET A 114 2.69 -16.79 -3.52
N LYS A 115 3.42 -17.50 -2.64
CA LYS A 115 3.46 -18.98 -2.67
C LYS A 115 2.10 -19.61 -2.40
N GLN A 116 1.31 -19.09 -1.47
CA GLN A 116 -0.05 -19.57 -1.20
C GLN A 116 -0.99 -19.35 -2.38
N LYS A 117 -0.88 -18.19 -3.06
CA LYS A 117 -1.61 -17.90 -4.30
C LYS A 117 -1.24 -18.83 -5.43
N ALA A 118 0.05 -19.06 -5.65
CA ALA A 118 0.53 -20.00 -6.67
C ALA A 118 0.06 -21.44 -6.40
N ALA A 119 -0.11 -21.81 -5.12
CA ALA A 119 -0.64 -23.11 -4.71
C ALA A 119 -2.18 -23.20 -4.73
N GLY A 120 -2.90 -22.14 -5.16
CA GLY A 120 -4.36 -22.12 -5.21
C GLY A 120 -5.07 -22.11 -3.84
N LYS A 121 -4.34 -21.82 -2.75
CA LYS A 121 -4.84 -21.89 -1.37
C LYS A 121 -5.34 -20.54 -0.83
N ALA A 122 -5.56 -19.54 -1.69
CA ALA A 122 -5.57 -18.13 -1.31
C ALA A 122 -6.70 -17.31 -1.93
#